data_AF-A0A0K8J5X5-F1
#
_entry.id   AF-A0A0K8J5X5-F1
#
_cell.length_a   1.000
_cell.length_b   1.000
_cell.length_c   1.000
_cell.angle_alpha   90.00
_cell.angle_beta   90.00
_cell.angle_gamma   90.00
#
_symmetry.space_group_name_H-M   'P 1'
#
loop_
_entity.id
_entity.type
_entity.pdbx_description
1 polymer ?
#
loop_
_entity_poly.entity_id
_entity_poly.type
_entity_poly.pdbx_seq_one_letter_code
_entity_poly.pdbx_strand_id
1 'polypeptide(L)'
;MNIASCLYNMRRYKEAYAIYDEIYEVRKSILGNMHPDTLAVEFYLARLKFMNGKKDEGIELMSEVYKKRCLILGKDHLDTKRSIKTLEEMHRKNTN
;
A
#
# COMPACT_ATOMS: atom_id res chain seq x y z
N MET A 1 -5.84 12.26 9.72
CA MET A 1 -6.01 12.45 8.26
C MET A 1 -4.76 13.15 7.75
N ASN A 2 -3.98 12.53 6.85
CA ASN A 2 -2.76 13.13 6.30
C ASN A 2 -3.06 13.71 4.90
N ILE A 3 -2.33 14.75 4.48
CA ILE A 3 -2.39 15.41 3.17
C ILE A 3 -2.37 14.39 2.03
N ALA A 4 -1.53 13.35 2.12
CA ALA A 4 -1.45 12.30 1.11
C ALA A 4 -2.77 11.53 0.92
N SER A 5 -3.55 11.33 1.99
CA SER A 5 -4.88 10.72 1.91
C SER A 5 -5.91 11.66 1.27
N CYS A 6 -5.81 12.97 1.49
CA CYS A 6 -6.68 13.95 0.83
C CYS A 6 -6.40 13.99 -0.69
N LEU A 7 -5.11 14.03 -1.07
CA LEU A 7 -4.68 14.01 -2.47
C LEU A 7 -5.12 12.73 -3.18
N TYR A 8 -5.05 11.58 -2.50
CA TYR A 8 -5.58 10.31 -3.01
C TYR A 8 -7.07 10.41 -3.36
N ASN A 9 -7.88 10.96 -2.46
CA ASN A 9 -9.33 11.12 -2.68
C ASN A 9 -9.64 12.12 -3.79
N MET A 10 -8.77 13.11 -4.00
CA MET A 10 -8.85 14.07 -5.12
C MET A 10 -8.29 13.51 -6.45
N ARG A 11 -7.92 12.22 -6.51
CA ARG A 11 -7.31 11.56 -7.68
C ARG A 11 -5.96 12.15 -8.10
N ARG A 12 -5.30 12.91 -7.22
CA ARG A 12 -3.95 13.48 -7.45
C ARG A 12 -2.89 12.45 -7.06
N TYR A 13 -2.88 11.31 -7.77
CA TYR A 13 -2.11 10.13 -7.37
C TYR A 13 -0.60 10.33 -7.39
N LYS A 14 -0.06 11.10 -8.33
CA LYS A 14 1.39 11.37 -8.39
C LYS A 14 1.89 12.15 -7.17
N GLU A 15 1.13 13.14 -6.73
CA GLU A 15 1.48 13.97 -5.58
C GLU A 15 1.30 13.21 -4.26
N ALA A 16 0.21 12.43 -4.16
CA ALA A 16 0.04 11.51 -3.05
C ALA A 16 1.19 10.50 -2.98
N TYR A 17 1.65 9.96 -4.13
CA TYR A 17 2.76 9.01 -4.20
C TYR A 17 4.04 9.64 -3.65
N ALA A 18 4.42 10.83 -4.13
CA ALA A 18 5.63 11.51 -3.67
C ALA A 18 5.68 11.67 -2.14
N ILE A 19 4.57 12.09 -1.52
CA ILE A 19 4.50 12.24 -0.06
C ILE A 19 4.57 10.88 0.66
N TYR A 20 3.87 9.85 0.18
CA TYR A 20 3.95 8.53 0.81
C TYR A 20 5.33 7.88 0.64
N ASP A 21 6.04 8.16 -0.46
CA ASP A 21 7.38 7.63 -0.75
C ASP A 21 8.40 8.22 0.25
N GLU A 22 8.33 9.52 0.50
CA GLU A 22 9.13 10.19 1.54
C GLU A 22 8.83 9.63 2.95
N ILE A 23 7.55 9.49 3.30
CA ILE A 23 7.16 8.91 4.59
C ILE A 23 7.65 7.46 4.71
N TYR A 24 7.63 6.69 3.61
CA TYR A 24 8.09 5.31 3.60
C TYR A 24 9.57 5.21 3.94
N GLU A 25 10.43 6.00 3.30
CA GLU A 25 11.87 5.98 3.57
C GLU A 25 12.20 6.41 5.00
N VAL A 26 11.52 7.44 5.53
CA VAL A 26 11.67 7.85 6.94
C VAL A 26 11.25 6.73 7.90
N ARG A 27 10.07 6.13 7.70
CA ARG A 27 9.58 5.04 8.57
C ARG A 27 10.43 3.78 8.47
N LYS A 28 10.87 3.43 7.27
CA LYS A 28 11.75 2.29 7.04
C LYS A 28 13.10 2.48 7.73
N SER A 29 13.65 3.68 7.73
CA SER A 29 14.88 4.02 8.45
C SER A 29 14.74 3.91 9.97
N ILE A 30 13.64 4.40 10.53
CA ILE A 30 13.44 4.47 11.99
C ILE A 30 12.90 3.16 12.58
N LEU A 31 11.90 2.56 11.92
CA LEU A 31 11.12 1.43 12.44
C LEU A 31 11.47 0.10 11.77
N GLY A 32 12.16 0.15 10.63
CA GLY A 32 12.41 -1.02 9.78
C GLY A 32 11.27 -1.33 8.81
N ASN A 33 11.54 -2.24 7.89
CA ASN A 33 10.64 -2.64 6.80
C ASN A 33 9.50 -3.59 7.21
N MET A 34 9.60 -4.21 8.39
CA MET A 34 8.59 -5.15 8.91
C MET A 34 7.63 -4.51 9.91
N HIS A 35 7.84 -3.24 10.29
CA HIS A 35 6.97 -2.58 11.26
C HIS A 35 5.57 -2.33 10.68
N PRO A 36 4.47 -2.56 11.43
CA PRO A 36 3.10 -2.37 10.95
C PRO A 36 2.86 -0.99 10.31
N ASP A 37 3.41 0.07 10.91
CA ASP A 37 3.30 1.43 10.39
C ASP A 37 4.05 1.66 9.08
N THR A 38 5.18 0.99 8.86
CA THR A 38 5.89 1.03 7.58
C THR A 38 5.07 0.30 6.50
N LEU A 39 4.54 -0.87 6.84
CA LEU A 39 3.66 -1.66 5.95
C LEU A 39 2.35 -0.94 5.62
N ALA A 40 1.84 -0.10 6.54
CA ALA A 40 0.69 0.75 6.27
C ALA A 40 0.95 1.77 5.16
N VAL A 41 2.17 2.31 5.08
CA VAL A 41 2.55 3.23 4.00
C VAL A 41 2.79 2.48 2.70
N GLU A 42 3.49 1.35 2.75
CA GLU A 42 3.73 0.48 1.59
C GLU A 42 2.40 0.02 0.94
N PHE A 43 1.38 -0.27 1.76
CA PHE A 43 0.01 -0.54 1.29
C PHE A 43 -0.57 0.61 0.43
N TYR A 44 -0.38 1.87 0.84
CA TYR A 44 -0.88 3.02 0.07
C TYR A 44 -0.06 3.24 -1.20
N LEU A 45 1.25 3.05 -1.15
CA LEU A 45 2.12 3.12 -2.34
C LEU A 45 1.71 2.11 -3.40
N ALA A 46 1.41 0.87 -2.99
CA ALA A 46 0.90 -0.17 -3.89
C ALA A 46 -0.41 0.24 -4.58
N ARG A 47 -1.38 0.77 -3.82
CA ARG A 47 -2.63 1.30 -4.39
C ARG A 47 -2.38 2.46 -5.35
N LEU A 48 -1.47 3.37 -5.00
CA LEU A 48 -1.16 4.55 -5.81
C LEU A 48 -0.50 4.16 -7.14
N LYS A 49 0.44 3.22 -7.14
CA LYS A 49 1.02 2.65 -8.37
C LYS A 49 -0.06 2.11 -9.28
N PHE A 50 -0.96 1.29 -8.73
CA PHE A 50 -2.07 0.71 -9.49
C PHE A 50 -3.00 1.76 -10.08
N MET A 51 -3.42 2.75 -9.29
CA MET A 51 -4.30 3.83 -9.76
C MET A 51 -3.63 4.77 -10.77
N ASN A 52 -2.29 4.82 -10.78
CA ASN A 52 -1.49 5.59 -11.74
C ASN A 52 -1.12 4.78 -13.00
N GLY A 53 -1.78 3.65 -13.25
CA GLY A 53 -1.61 2.83 -14.47
C GLY A 53 -0.50 1.79 -14.41
N LYS A 54 0.35 1.81 -13.37
CA LYS A 54 1.36 0.76 -13.11
C LYS A 54 0.71 -0.41 -12.39
N LYS A 55 -0.25 -1.06 -13.05
CA LYS A 55 -1.12 -2.07 -12.44
C LYS A 55 -0.33 -3.25 -11.87
N ASP A 56 0.57 -3.84 -12.65
CA ASP A 56 1.35 -5.02 -12.24
C ASP A 56 2.30 -4.71 -11.09
N GLU A 57 3.08 -3.61 -11.15
CA GLU A 57 3.93 -3.17 -10.04
C GLU A 57 3.13 -2.96 -8.75
N GLY A 58 1.91 -2.41 -8.85
CA GLY A 58 1.03 -2.20 -7.71
C GLY A 58 0.55 -3.51 -7.09
N ILE A 59 0.20 -4.49 -7.93
CA ILE A 59 -0.24 -5.82 -7.51
C ILE A 59 0.90 -6.57 -6.80
N GLU A 60 2.09 -6.54 -7.38
CA GLU A 60 3.28 -7.18 -6.81
C GLU A 60 3.58 -6.61 -5.42
N LEU A 61 3.64 -5.28 -5.29
CA LEU A 61 3.89 -4.63 -4.01
C LEU A 61 2.77 -4.92 -2.98
N MET A 62 1.51 -4.95 -3.40
CA MET A 62 0.40 -5.31 -2.51
C MET A 62 0.50 -6.76 -2.02
N SER A 63 0.96 -7.68 -2.87
CA SER A 63 1.23 -9.08 -2.51
C SER A 63 2.33 -9.20 -1.47
N GLU A 64 3.41 -8.42 -1.61
CA GLU A 64 4.47 -8.35 -0.59
C GLU A 64 3.95 -7.82 0.74
N VAL A 65 3.18 -6.72 0.72
CA VAL A 65 2.56 -6.17 1.94
C VAL A 65 1.67 -7.19 2.62
N TYR A 66 0.85 -7.94 1.87
CA TYR A 66 0.02 -9.00 2.42
C TYR A 66 0.85 -10.10 3.08
N LYS A 67 1.93 -10.57 2.41
CA LYS A 67 2.82 -11.59 2.97
C LYS A 67 3.50 -11.11 4.26
N LYS A 68 4.04 -9.89 4.28
CA LYS A 68 4.67 -9.30 5.47
C LYS A 68 3.67 -9.17 6.62
N ARG A 69 2.46 -8.66 6.35
CA ARG A 69 1.39 -8.56 7.36
C ARG A 69 0.92 -9.91 7.90
N CYS A 70 0.83 -10.94 7.05
CA CYS A 70 0.56 -12.31 7.50
C CYS A 70 1.61 -12.79 8.50
N LEU A 71 2.89 -12.50 8.24
CA LEU A 71 3.99 -12.94 9.09
C LEU A 71 3.99 -12.26 10.46
N ILE A 72 3.73 -10.94 10.50
CA ILE A 72 3.86 -10.15 11.74
C ILE A 72 2.56 -9.96 12.53
N LEU A 73 1.39 -9.96 11.88
CA LEU A 73 0.09 -9.72 12.51
C LEU A 73 -0.82 -10.95 12.51
N GLY A 74 -0.51 -11.96 11.69
CA GLY A 74 -1.39 -13.08 11.43
C GLY A 74 -2.45 -12.80 10.36
N LYS A 75 -3.05 -13.87 9.83
CA LYS A 75 -4.04 -13.83 8.74
C LYS A 75 -5.36 -13.18 9.13
N ASP A 76 -5.74 -13.30 10.40
CA ASP A 76 -7.03 -12.81 10.89
C ASP A 76 -7.07 -11.33 11.26
N HIS A 77 -5.90 -10.69 11.31
CA HIS A 77 -5.80 -9.27 11.61
C HIS A 77 -6.48 -8.42 10.54
N LEU A 78 -7.11 -7.32 10.97
CA LEU A 78 -7.90 -6.44 10.10
C LEU A 78 -7.06 -5.88 8.94
N ASP A 79 -5.81 -5.48 9.21
CA ASP A 79 -4.91 -4.97 8.16
C ASP A 79 -4.50 -6.04 7.14
N THR A 80 -4.33 -7.29 7.57
CA THR A 80 -4.03 -8.42 6.68
C THR A 80 -5.25 -8.72 5.79
N LYS A 81 -6.44 -8.78 6.39
CA LYS A 81 -7.73 -8.94 5.68
C LYS A 81 -7.97 -7.80 4.68
N ARG A 82 -7.63 -6.57 5.05
CA ARG A 82 -7.72 -5.40 4.16
C ARG A 82 -6.76 -5.51 2.98
N SER A 83 -5.53 -5.97 3.19
CA SER A 83 -4.55 -6.19 2.13
C SER A 83 -5.04 -7.21 1.11
N ILE A 84 -5.50 -8.39 1.54
CA ILE A 84 -5.96 -9.43 0.60
C ILE A 84 -7.20 -8.99 -0.19
N LYS A 85 -8.18 -8.37 0.47
CA LYS A 85 -9.36 -7.82 -0.22
C LYS A 85 -8.96 -6.79 -1.29
N THR A 86 -7.99 -5.92 -0.97
CA THR A 86 -7.50 -4.93 -1.93
C THR A 86 -6.77 -5.59 -3.08
N LEU A 87 -5.95 -6.62 -2.82
CA LEU A 87 -5.24 -7.39 -3.85
C LEU A 87 -6.22 -8.08 -4.82
N GLU A 88 -7.28 -8.71 -4.29
CA GLU A 88 -8.35 -9.32 -5.10
C GLU A 88 -9.09 -8.28 -5.96
N GLU A 89 -9.38 -7.11 -5.42
CA GLU A 89 -9.97 -6.00 -6.19
C GLU A 89 -9.04 -5.51 -7.30
N MET A 90 -7.74 -5.44 -7.04
CA MET A 90 -6.73 -5.04 -8.03
C MET A 90 -6.63 -6.06 -9.17
N HIS A 91 -6.59 -7.37 -8.85
CA HIS A 91 -6.62 -8.42 -9.85
C HIS A 91 -7.88 -8.36 -10.71
N ARG A 92 -9.08 -8.23 -10.11
CA ARG A 92 -10.34 -8.10 -10.86
C ARG A 92 -10.36 -6.90 -11.81
N LYS A 93 -9.70 -5.79 -11.45
CA LYS A 93 -9.58 -4.58 -12.28
C LYS A 93 -8.42 -4.62 -13.27
N ASN A 94 -7.57 -5.64 -13.21
CA ASN A 94 -6.49 -5.83 -14.18
C ASN A 94 -6.95 -6.64 -15.39
N THR A 95 -7.87 -7.60 -15.18
CA THR A 95 -8.45 -8.45 -16.23
C THR A 95 -9.63 -7.82 -16.98
N ASN A 96 -10.16 -6.68 -16.52
CA ASN A 96 -11.16 -5.86 -17.22
C ASN A 96 -10.51 -4.60 -17.80
#